data_AF-K2BZ53-F1
#
_entry.id   AF-K2BZ53-F1
#
_cell.length_a   1.000
_cell.length_b   1.000
_cell.length_c   1.000
_cell.angle_alpha   90.00
_cell.angle_beta   90.00
_cell.angle_gamma   90.00
#
_symmetry.space_group_name_H-M   'P 1'
#
loop_
_entity.id
_entity.type
_entity.pdbx_description
1 polymer ?
#
loop_
_entity_poly.entity_id
_entity_poly.type
_entity_poly.pdbx_seq_one_letter_code
_entity_poly.pdbx_strand_id
1 'polypeptide(L)'
;KALDSAIANAVNNFKVDRQNLKIKDIIVTEGLSLKRFHFAGRGRIRPYKRRASHIKVILADNNIKNQKLKIKNEKEEFKTGKGKEATKLYGTKS
;
A
#
# COMPACT_ATOMS: atom_id res chain seq x y z
N LYS A 1 -4.74 -6.73 15.99
CA LYS A 1 -3.36 -6.18 16.08
C LYS A 1 -2.71 -5.97 14.71
N ALA A 2 -2.37 -7.02 13.94
CA ALA A 2 -1.63 -6.84 12.67
C ALA A 2 -2.40 -6.00 11.63
N LEU A 3 -3.70 -6.27 11.45
CA LEU A 3 -4.58 -5.48 10.58
C LEU A 3 -4.77 -4.04 11.08
N ASP A 4 -5.05 -3.86 12.37
CA ASP A 4 -5.26 -2.52 12.96
C ASP A 4 -4.00 -1.64 12.82
N SER A 5 -2.82 -2.23 13.02
CA SER A 5 -1.54 -1.55 12.81
C SER A 5 -1.33 -1.21 11.34
N ALA A 6 -1.63 -2.12 10.41
CA ALA A 6 -1.54 -1.85 8.98
C ALA A 6 -2.46 -0.70 8.55
N ILE A 7 -3.70 -0.65 9.08
CA ILE A 7 -4.66 0.44 8.83
C ILE A 7 -4.14 1.75 9.43
N ALA A 8 -3.67 1.75 10.67
CA ALA A 8 -3.14 2.95 11.32
C ALA A 8 -1.94 3.53 10.56
N ASN A 9 -1.03 2.67 10.10
CA ASN A 9 0.10 3.07 9.26
C ASN A 9 -0.35 3.66 7.92
N ALA A 10 -1.37 3.07 7.29
CA ALA A 10 -1.93 3.58 6.05
C ALA A 10 -2.53 5.00 6.23
N VAL A 11 -3.33 5.19 7.28
CA VAL A 11 -3.96 6.50 7.58
C VAL A 11 -2.91 7.55 7.94
N ASN A 12 -1.98 7.23 8.85
CA ASN A 12 -1.02 8.21 9.36
C ASN A 12 0.06 8.59 8.32
N ASN A 13 0.62 7.60 7.62
CA ASN A 13 1.77 7.84 6.74
C ASN A 13 1.34 8.18 5.31
N PHE A 14 0.25 7.59 4.82
CA PHE A 14 -0.22 7.77 3.43
C PHE A 14 -1.49 8.63 3.31
N LYS A 15 -2.04 9.13 4.43
CA LYS A 15 -3.21 10.02 4.50
C LYS A 15 -4.43 9.51 3.71
N VAL A 16 -4.58 8.20 3.65
CA VAL A 16 -5.70 7.53 2.97
C VAL A 16 -6.86 7.34 3.94
N ASP A 17 -8.08 7.52 3.44
CA ASP A 17 -9.30 7.31 4.22
C ASP A 17 -9.49 5.82 4.55
N ARG A 18 -9.83 5.56 5.81
CA ARG A 18 -10.06 4.20 6.33
C ARG A 18 -11.13 3.42 5.55
N GLN A 19 -12.14 4.12 5.03
CA GLN A 19 -13.26 3.52 4.30
C GLN A 19 -12.88 3.06 2.88
N ASN A 20 -11.81 3.63 2.30
CA ASN A 20 -11.41 3.36 0.92
C ASN A 20 -10.34 2.26 0.80
N LEU A 21 -9.72 1.89 1.93
CA LEU A 21 -8.70 0.86 2.03
C LEU A 21 -9.30 -0.55 1.87
N LYS A 22 -8.72 -1.34 0.97
CA LYS A 22 -9.00 -2.77 0.83
C LYS A 22 -7.74 -3.60 1.06
N ILE A 23 -7.94 -4.83 1.53
CA ILE A 23 -6.88 -5.82 1.62
C ILE A 23 -6.65 -6.33 0.20
N LYS A 24 -5.43 -6.16 -0.30
CA LYS A 24 -5.00 -6.73 -1.57
C LYS A 24 -4.62 -8.19 -1.37
N ASP A 25 -3.67 -8.43 -0.48
CA ASP A 25 -3.12 -9.76 -0.22
C ASP A 25 -2.72 -9.91 1.27
N ILE A 26 -2.79 -11.15 1.76
CA ILE A 26 -2.23 -11.53 3.07
C ILE A 26 -1.32 -12.73 2.83
N ILE A 27 -0.05 -12.58 3.17
CA ILE A 27 0.98 -13.61 2.99
C ILE A 27 1.50 -14.00 4.37
N VAL A 28 1.50 -15.30 4.65
CA VAL A 28 2.04 -15.87 5.87
C VAL A 28 3.23 -16.75 5.50
N THR A 29 4.42 -16.37 5.96
CA THR A 29 5.65 -17.14 5.72
C THR A 29 6.12 -17.79 7.01
N GLU A 30 6.90 -18.87 6.88
CA GLU A 30 7.55 -19.49 8.03
C GLU A 30 8.58 -18.52 8.64
N GLY A 31 8.65 -18.50 9.97
CA GLY A 31 9.62 -17.77 10.75
C GLY A 31 10.59 -18.72 11.45
N LEU A 32 11.42 -18.19 12.34
CA LEU A 32 12.40 -19.00 13.06
C LEU A 32 11.72 -20.12 13.87
N SER A 33 12.17 -21.36 13.66
CA SER A 33 11.72 -22.51 14.42
C SER A 33 12.69 -22.81 15.56
N LEU A 34 12.20 -22.75 16.80
CA LEU A 34 13.00 -23.01 17.99
C LEU A 34 12.96 -24.49 18.37
N LYS A 35 14.12 -25.11 18.60
CA LYS A 35 14.20 -26.47 19.12
C LYS A 35 13.84 -26.47 20.61
N ARG A 36 12.87 -27.30 21.00
CA ARG A 36 12.41 -27.51 22.37
C ARG A 36 12.21 -28.99 22.61
N PHE A 37 11.97 -29.38 23.85
CA PHE A 37 11.70 -30.77 24.19
C PHE A 37 10.74 -30.87 25.36
N HIS A 38 10.03 -31.98 25.43
CA HIS A 38 9.29 -32.40 26.60
C HIS A 38 9.97 -33.64 27.20
N PHE A 39 10.01 -33.70 28.54
CA PHE A 39 10.43 -34.91 29.24
C PHE A 39 9.37 -36.00 29.05
N ALA A 40 9.82 -37.23 28.83
CA ALA A 40 8.97 -38.40 28.73
C ALA A 40 9.41 -39.48 29.73
N GLY A 41 8.57 -40.49 29.92
CA GLY A 41 8.86 -41.59 30.85
C GLY A 41 10.12 -42.37 30.48
N ARG A 42 10.73 -43.00 31.50
CA ARG A 42 11.96 -43.82 31.38
C ARG A 42 13.16 -43.05 30.79
N GLY A 43 13.39 -41.81 31.23
CA GLY A 43 14.55 -41.00 30.83
C GLY A 43 14.57 -40.58 29.36
N ARG A 44 13.44 -40.72 28.64
CA ARG A 44 13.34 -40.36 27.22
C ARG A 44 13.03 -38.88 27.06
N ILE A 45 13.52 -38.30 25.96
CA ILE A 45 13.26 -36.91 25.58
C ILE A 45 12.52 -36.88 24.25
N ARG A 46 11.43 -36.10 24.17
CA ARG A 46 10.67 -35.89 22.94
C ARG A 46 10.93 -34.48 22.40
N PRO A 47 11.78 -34.33 21.36
CA PRO A 47 12.05 -33.04 20.77
C PRO A 47 10.86 -32.57 19.92
N TYR A 48 10.59 -31.28 19.95
CA TYR A 48 9.62 -30.61 19.07
C TYR A 48 10.16 -29.25 18.62
N LYS A 49 9.59 -28.71 17.55
CA LYS A 49 9.91 -27.37 17.06
C LYS A 49 8.77 -26.43 17.43
N ARG A 50 9.06 -25.36 18.18
CA ARG A 50 8.13 -24.25 18.34
C ARG A 50 8.26 -23.34 17.11
N ARG A 51 7.32 -23.46 16.18
CA ARG A 51 7.32 -22.72 14.91
C ARG A 51 6.76 -21.32 15.11
N ALA A 52 7.36 -20.34 14.45
CA ALA A 52 6.85 -18.99 14.34
C ALA A 52 6.53 -18.67 12.87
N SER A 53 5.87 -17.54 12.62
CA SER A 53 5.52 -17.08 11.27
C SER A 53 5.65 -15.57 11.15
N HIS A 54 5.92 -15.08 9.94
CA HIS A 54 5.82 -13.67 9.60
C HIS A 54 4.53 -13.43 8.82
N ILE A 55 3.77 -12.41 9.23
CA ILE A 55 2.51 -12.02 8.59
C ILE A 55 2.78 -10.72 7.83
N LYS A 56 2.59 -10.74 6.52
CA LYS A 56 2.65 -9.57 5.65
C LYS A 56 1.24 -9.25 5.16
N VAL A 57 0.76 -8.05 5.49
CA VAL A 57 -0.54 -7.53 5.05
C VAL A 57 -0.28 -6.45 4.01
N ILE A 58 -0.86 -6.61 2.83
CA ILE A 58 -0.76 -5.65 1.73
C ILE A 58 -2.13 -4.99 1.56
N LEU A 59 -2.17 -3.68 1.75
CA LEU A 59 -3.37 -2.87 1.57
C LEU A 59 -3.29 -2.11 0.24
N ALA A 60 -4.42 -1.90 -0.40
CA ALA A 60 -4.55 -1.09 -1.61
C ALA A 60 -5.69 -0.09 -1.44
N ASP A 61 -5.50 1.11 -2.01
CA ASP A 61 -6.55 2.13 -2.11
C ASP A 61 -7.25 2.02 -3.46
N ASN A 62 -8.58 2.04 -3.46
CA ASN A 62 -9.39 1.97 -4.68
C ASN A 62 -9.48 3.32 -5.44
N ASN A 63 -8.98 4.42 -4.89
CA ASN A 63 -9.06 5.74 -5.52
C ASN A 63 -8.15 5.95 -6.74
N ILE A 64 -7.36 4.95 -7.14
CA ILE A 64 -6.45 5.02 -8.30
C ILE A 64 -7.21 5.34 -9.61
N LYS A 65 -8.48 4.91 -9.74
CA LYS A 65 -9.32 5.25 -10.91
C LYS A 65 -9.68 6.74 -10.95
N ASN A 66 -9.99 7.33 -9.79
CA ASN A 66 -10.38 8.74 -9.67
C ASN A 66 -9.19 9.69 -9.92
N GLN A 67 -7.98 9.32 -9.49
CA GLN A 67 -6.77 10.09 -9.81
C GLN A 67 -6.46 10.08 -11.31
N LYS A 68 -6.62 8.92 -12.00
CA LYS A 68 -6.45 8.84 -13.46
C LYS A 68 -7.48 9.67 -14.22
N LEU A 69 -8.71 9.79 -13.72
CA LEU A 69 -9.76 10.63 -14.29
C LEU A 69 -9.46 12.12 -14.09
N LYS A 70 -9.01 12.54 -12.90
CA LYS A 70 -8.57 13.93 -12.66
C LYS A 70 -7.41 14.35 -13.56
N ILE A 71 -6.38 13.50 -13.70
CA ILE A 71 -5.22 13.77 -14.56
C ILE A 71 -5.62 13.86 -16.05
N LYS A 72 -6.67 13.16 -16.48
CA LYS A 72 -7.19 13.27 -17.86
C LYS A 72 -7.93 14.59 -18.07
N ASN A 73 -8.80 14.98 -17.13
CA ASN A 73 -9.57 16.21 -17.23
C ASN A 73 -8.66 17.45 -17.22
N GLU A 74 -7.65 17.51 -16.33
CA GLU A 74 -6.65 18.60 -16.29
C GLU A 74 -5.82 18.68 -17.59
N LYS A 75 -5.55 17.52 -18.24
CA LYS A 75 -4.85 17.47 -19.53
C LYS A 75 -5.74 17.89 -20.72
N GLU A 76 -7.05 17.73 -20.63
CA GLU A 76 -8.00 18.19 -21.66
C GLU A 76 -8.25 19.71 -21.57
N GLU A 77 -8.25 20.27 -20.36
CA GLU A 77 -8.31 21.72 -20.12
C GLU A 77 -7.04 22.45 -20.60
N PHE A 78 -5.85 21.84 -20.42
CA PHE A 78 -4.59 22.42 -20.92
C PHE A 78 -4.46 22.40 -22.46
N LYS A 79 -5.16 21.49 -23.16
CA LYS A 79 -5.19 21.43 -24.64
C LYS A 79 -6.10 22.46 -25.27
N THR A 80 -7.14 22.90 -24.56
CA THR A 80 -8.13 23.86 -25.07
C THR A 80 -7.79 25.31 -24.70
N GLY A 81 -6.94 25.56 -23.70
CA GLY A 81 -6.68 26.88 -23.14
C GLY A 81 -5.45 27.68 -23.60
N LYS A 82 -4.53 27.17 -24.44
CA LYS A 82 -3.24 27.87 -24.72
C LYS A 82 -2.87 28.07 -26.20
N GLY A 83 -3.85 28.19 -27.08
CA GLY A 83 -3.61 28.49 -28.51
C GLY A 83 -3.84 29.95 -28.94
N LYS A 84 -4.40 30.83 -28.10
CA LYS A 84 -4.93 32.13 -28.55
C LYS A 84 -4.32 33.39 -27.93
N GLU A 85 -3.51 33.31 -26.87
CA GLU A 85 -2.95 34.50 -26.20
C GLU A 85 -1.50 34.83 -26.57
N ALA A 86 -0.70 33.87 -27.04
CA ALA A 86 0.75 34.07 -27.24
C ALA A 86 1.15 34.86 -28.51
N THR A 87 0.23 35.17 -29.43
CA THR A 87 0.55 35.86 -30.70
C THR A 87 0.23 37.35 -30.71
N LYS A 88 -0.25 37.94 -29.61
CA LYS A 88 -0.71 39.35 -29.58
C LYS A 88 0.32 40.37 -29.05
N LEU A 89 1.52 39.95 -28.64
CA LEU A 89 2.53 40.85 -28.03
C LEU A 89 3.66 41.29 -28.97
N TYR A 90 3.76 40.75 -30.20
CA TYR A 90 4.80 41.14 -31.18
C TYR A 90 4.15 41.54 -32.51
N GLY A 91 3.21 42.49 -32.44
CA GLY A 91 2.75 43.20 -33.63
C GLY A 91 3.80 44.23 -34.02
N THR A 92 4.52 43.97 -35.10
CA THR A 92 5.27 44.95 -35.89
C THR A 92 4.43 46.21 -36.08
N LYS A 93 4.87 47.34 -35.51
CA LYS A 93 4.39 48.68 -35.89
C LYS A 93 5.54 49.68 -35.83
N SER A 94 5.65 50.42 -36.94
CA SER A 94 6.56 51.50 -37.34
C SER A 94 8.04 51.16 -37.42
#